data_AF-A0A6H1WWW3-F1
#
_entry.id   AF-A0A6H1WWW3-F1
#
_cell.length_a   1.000
_cell.length_b   1.000
_cell.length_c   1.000
_cell.angle_alpha   90.00
_cell.angle_beta   90.00
_cell.angle_gamma   90.00
#
_symmetry.space_group_name_H-M   'P 1'
#
loop_
_entity.id
_entity.type
_entity.pdbx_description
1 polymer ?
#
loop_
_entity_poly.entity_id
_entity_poly.type
_entity_poly.pdbx_seq_one_letter_code
_entity_poly.pdbx_strand_id
1 'polypeptide(L)'
;MGMNFVFENSIEKAMYKKSELTISDEIDYFIGEIKEYIDVISKGSGDVLLSIDPYDYSVLSKEQVEKLLVLGKSLLDEELIEHIKYLKLFKRHNIGEKEFIDFANKMINVCSKAIKENKTIVSLGD
;
A
#
# COMPACT_ATOMS: atom_id res chain seq x y z
N MET A 1 -9.85 -2.53 -11.33
CA MET A 1 -9.28 -1.17 -11.34
C MET A 1 -8.36 -1.10 -10.14
N GLY A 2 -7.80 0.05 -9.81
CA GLY A 2 -6.93 0.15 -8.65
C GLY A 2 -6.08 1.40 -8.68
N MET A 3 -5.04 1.43 -7.86
CA MET A 3 -4.21 2.60 -7.65
C MET A 3 -2.76 2.32 -8.06
N ASN A 4 -2.16 3.24 -8.80
CA ASN A 4 -0.79 3.11 -9.27
C ASN A 4 0.11 4.17 -8.65
N PHE A 5 1.22 3.76 -8.06
CA PHE A 5 2.25 4.67 -7.57
C PHE A 5 3.36 4.80 -8.60
N VAL A 6 3.71 6.04 -8.90
CA VAL A 6 4.73 6.41 -9.88
C VAL A 6 5.71 7.40 -9.25
N PHE A 7 7.00 7.26 -9.54
CA PHE A 7 7.96 8.30 -9.19
C PHE A 7 7.98 9.42 -10.22
N GLU A 8 7.28 10.52 -9.92
CA GLU A 8 7.38 11.74 -10.72
C GLU A 8 7.09 12.99 -9.88
N ASN A 9 7.49 14.14 -10.43
CA ASN A 9 7.31 15.43 -9.76
C ASN A 9 5.93 16.07 -10.01
N SER A 10 5.13 15.58 -10.96
CA SER A 10 3.77 16.05 -11.23
C SER A 10 2.88 14.96 -11.80
N ILE A 11 1.57 15.14 -11.67
CA ILE A 11 0.55 14.23 -12.20
C ILE A 11 0.65 14.10 -13.72
N GLU A 12 0.82 15.20 -14.46
CA GLU A 12 0.84 15.13 -15.93
C GLU A 12 2.00 14.28 -16.45
N LYS A 13 3.17 14.32 -15.78
CA LYS A 13 4.31 13.48 -16.14
C LYS A 13 4.09 12.02 -15.75
N ALA A 14 3.46 11.78 -14.60
CA ALA A 14 3.22 10.45 -14.07
C ALA A 14 2.31 9.61 -14.97
N MET A 15 1.31 10.21 -15.62
CA MET A 15 0.35 9.51 -16.49
C MET A 15 1.00 8.75 -17.67
N TYR A 16 2.22 9.13 -18.06
CA TYR A 16 2.97 8.49 -19.16
C TYR A 16 4.06 7.53 -18.68
N LYS A 17 4.10 7.23 -17.38
CA LYS A 17 5.13 6.38 -16.78
C LYS A 17 4.56 5.03 -16.38
N LYS A 18 5.47 4.07 -16.26
CA LYS A 18 5.14 2.76 -15.71
C LYS A 18 4.98 2.86 -14.19
N SER A 19 3.97 2.17 -13.68
CA SER A 19 3.75 2.00 -12.25
C SER A 19 4.92 1.29 -11.56
N GLU A 20 5.36 1.86 -10.45
CA GLU A 20 6.34 1.29 -9.53
C GLU A 20 5.67 0.34 -8.54
N LEU A 21 4.41 0.60 -8.16
CA LEU A 21 3.56 -0.24 -7.33
C LEU A 21 2.11 -0.11 -7.80
N THR A 22 1.46 -1.24 -8.04
CA THR A 22 0.02 -1.29 -8.30
C THR A 22 -0.65 -1.89 -7.08
N ILE A 23 -1.67 -1.21 -6.59
CA ILE A 23 -2.57 -1.65 -5.52
C ILE A 23 -3.86 -2.02 -6.22
N SER A 24 -4.18 -3.31 -6.28
CA SER A 24 -5.44 -3.74 -6.88
C SER A 24 -6.60 -3.50 -5.93
N ASP A 25 -7.81 -3.41 -6.47
CA ASP A 25 -9.04 -3.29 -5.67
C ASP A 25 -9.15 -4.42 -4.63
N GLU A 26 -8.73 -5.64 -4.97
CA GLU A 26 -8.75 -6.78 -4.04
C GLU A 26 -7.80 -6.58 -2.86
N ILE A 27 -6.57 -6.11 -3.13
CA ILE A 27 -5.60 -5.82 -2.07
C ILE A 27 -6.09 -4.68 -1.21
N ASP A 28 -6.57 -3.58 -1.80
CA ASP A 28 -7.10 -2.43 -1.04
C ASP A 28 -8.26 -2.84 -0.13
N TYR A 29 -9.24 -3.58 -0.69
CA TYR A 29 -10.36 -4.13 0.06
C TYR A 29 -9.89 -5.04 1.21
N PHE A 30 -8.92 -5.91 0.94
CA PHE A 30 -8.39 -6.80 1.96
C PHE A 30 -7.70 -6.06 3.10
N ILE A 31 -6.92 -5.01 2.79
CA ILE A 31 -6.32 -4.14 3.80
C ILE A 31 -7.42 -3.47 4.64
N GLY A 32 -8.51 -3.03 4.01
CA GLY A 32 -9.69 -2.51 4.71
C GLY A 32 -10.29 -3.51 5.71
N GLU A 33 -10.43 -4.78 5.31
CA GLU A 33 -10.98 -5.85 6.16
C GLU A 33 -10.08 -6.19 7.36
N ILE A 34 -8.75 -6.07 7.20
CA ILE A 34 -7.80 -6.34 8.29
C ILE A 34 -7.35 -5.07 9.03
N LYS A 35 -7.98 -3.92 8.74
CA LYS A 35 -7.59 -2.61 9.25
C LYS A 35 -7.54 -2.55 10.78
N GLU A 36 -8.55 -3.09 11.45
CA GLU A 36 -8.59 -3.07 12.93
C GLU A 36 -7.38 -3.79 13.55
N TYR A 37 -6.89 -4.86 12.91
CA TYR A 37 -5.68 -5.56 13.35
C TYR A 37 -4.42 -4.77 13.02
N ILE A 38 -4.36 -4.18 11.84
CA ILE A 38 -3.26 -3.32 11.41
C ILE A 38 -3.13 -2.11 12.33
N ASP A 39 -4.24 -1.47 12.75
CA ASP A 39 -4.22 -0.25 13.55
C ASP A 39 -3.60 -0.48 14.93
N VAL A 40 -3.80 -1.66 15.52
CA VAL A 40 -3.17 -2.07 16.78
C VAL A 40 -1.65 -2.09 16.66
N ILE A 41 -1.11 -2.61 15.54
CA ILE A 41 0.32 -2.83 15.35
C ILE A 41 1.01 -1.58 14.76
N SER A 42 0.32 -0.87 13.88
CA SER A 42 0.88 0.18 13.02
C SER A 42 0.58 1.61 13.49
N LYS A 43 -0.23 1.77 14.55
CA LYS A 43 -0.61 3.06 15.15
C LYS A 43 -1.25 4.02 14.13
N GLY A 44 -2.17 3.52 13.31
CA GLY A 44 -2.95 4.31 12.36
C GLY A 44 -2.25 4.59 11.02
N SER A 45 -1.22 3.83 10.65
CA SER A 45 -0.64 3.98 9.30
C SER A 45 -1.53 3.39 8.21
N GLY A 46 -2.42 2.45 8.55
CA GLY A 46 -3.46 1.91 7.67
C GLY A 46 -4.43 2.98 7.16
N ASP A 47 -4.74 3.99 7.99
CA ASP A 47 -5.60 5.12 7.63
C ASP A 47 -5.08 5.88 6.41
N VAL A 48 -3.76 5.95 6.24
CA VAL A 48 -3.18 6.70 5.12
C VAL A 48 -3.50 6.04 3.79
N LEU A 49 -3.33 4.72 3.68
CA LEU A 49 -3.64 4.02 2.43
C LEU A 49 -5.11 4.21 2.06
N LEU A 50 -6.00 3.98 3.03
CA LEU A 50 -7.45 4.08 2.85
C LEU A 50 -7.95 5.53 2.63
N SER A 51 -7.13 6.53 2.94
CA SER A 51 -7.43 7.94 2.66
C SER A 51 -7.06 8.39 1.24
N ILE A 52 -6.28 7.58 0.51
CA ILE A 52 -5.92 7.90 -0.87
C ILE A 52 -7.08 7.44 -1.75
N ASP A 53 -7.72 8.40 -2.43
CA ASP A 53 -8.82 8.11 -3.34
C ASP A 53 -8.31 7.24 -4.51
N PRO A 54 -8.85 6.01 -4.69
CA PRO A 54 -8.44 5.13 -5.79
C PRO A 54 -8.94 5.60 -7.15
N TYR A 55 -9.78 6.63 -7.22
CA TYR A 55 -10.33 7.20 -8.46
C TYR A 55 -9.79 8.60 -8.77
N ASP A 56 -8.96 9.19 -7.90
CA ASP A 56 -8.36 10.51 -8.11
C ASP A 56 -6.83 10.41 -8.24
N TYR A 57 -6.23 11.51 -8.71
CA TYR A 57 -4.79 11.65 -8.83
C TYR A 57 -4.27 12.55 -7.72
N SER A 58 -3.25 12.09 -7.00
CA SER A 58 -2.69 12.85 -5.89
C SER A 58 -1.18 12.74 -5.82
N VAL A 59 -0.54 13.82 -5.36
CA VAL A 59 0.88 13.83 -5.02
C VAL A 59 1.01 13.53 -3.53
N LEU A 60 1.68 12.44 -3.19
CA LEU A 60 1.82 12.03 -1.79
C LEU A 60 2.86 12.91 -1.09
N SER A 61 2.48 13.41 0.08
CA SER A 61 3.40 14.10 0.98
C SER A 61 4.43 13.14 1.57
N LYS A 62 5.57 13.68 2.01
CA LYS A 62 6.62 12.88 2.67
C LYS A 62 6.10 12.10 3.88
N GLU A 63 5.22 12.72 4.68
CA GLU A 63 4.61 12.07 5.84
C GLU A 63 3.74 10.88 5.42
N GLN A 64 2.94 11.01 4.35
CA GLN A 64 2.16 9.89 3.81
C GLN A 64 3.07 8.76 3.34
N VAL A 65 4.17 9.07 2.64
CA VAL A 65 5.14 8.04 2.19
C VAL A 65 5.81 7.34 3.38
N GLU A 66 6.15 8.06 4.44
CA GLU A 66 6.70 7.47 5.67
C GLU A 66 5.69 6.55 6.37
N LYS A 67 4.42 6.96 6.45
CA LYS A 67 3.35 6.12 7.01
C LYS A 67 3.09 4.88 6.16
N LEU A 68 3.08 4.99 4.83
CA LEU A 68 2.96 3.84 3.94
C LEU A 68 4.15 2.87 4.07
N LEU A 69 5.37 3.38 4.31
CA LEU A 69 6.51 2.53 4.64
C LEU A 69 6.29 1.76 5.96
N VAL A 70 5.76 2.43 6.99
CA VAL A 70 5.42 1.77 8.26
C VAL A 70 4.35 0.71 8.04
N LEU A 71 3.28 1.05 7.30
CA LEU A 71 2.21 0.10 6.94
C LEU A 71 2.79 -1.13 6.25
N GLY A 72 3.59 -0.96 5.19
CA GLY A 72 4.19 -2.07 4.47
C GLY A 72 4.99 -3.02 5.37
N LYS A 73 5.71 -2.48 6.38
CA LYS A 73 6.42 -3.29 7.39
C LYS A 73 5.46 -4.01 8.33
N SER A 74 4.42 -3.34 8.81
CA SER A 74 3.39 -3.93 9.66
C SER A 74 2.62 -5.05 8.97
N LEU A 75 2.43 -4.98 7.65
CA LEU A 75 1.81 -6.07 6.88
C LEU A 75 2.65 -7.35 6.84
N LEU A 76 3.95 -7.25 7.11
CA LEU A 76 4.86 -8.39 7.21
C LEU A 76 5.08 -8.86 8.66
N ASP A 77 4.32 -8.32 9.61
CA ASP A 77 4.37 -8.77 10.99
C ASP A 77 3.92 -10.24 11.10
N GLU A 78 4.72 -11.06 11.79
CA GLU A 78 4.49 -12.50 11.87
C GLU A 78 3.18 -12.82 12.59
N GLU A 79 2.86 -12.11 13.68
CA GLU A 79 1.63 -12.32 14.45
C GLU A 79 0.40 -11.94 13.61
N LEU A 80 0.48 -10.84 12.85
CA LEU A 80 -0.58 -10.46 11.90
C LEU A 80 -0.82 -11.56 10.86
N ILE A 81 0.25 -12.05 10.20
CA ILE A 81 0.13 -13.08 9.15
C ILE A 81 -0.46 -14.37 9.72
N GLU A 82 0.00 -14.80 10.89
CA GLU A 82 -0.57 -15.97 11.59
C GLU A 82 -2.05 -15.78 11.92
N HIS A 83 -2.42 -14.58 12.38
CA HIS A 83 -3.82 -14.26 12.68
C HIS A 83 -4.71 -14.31 11.43
N ILE A 84 -4.26 -13.71 10.32
CA ILE A 84 -4.95 -13.75 9.02
C ILE A 84 -5.14 -15.20 8.54
N LYS A 85 -4.12 -16.05 8.71
CA LYS A 85 -4.17 -17.49 8.39
C LYS A 85 -5.17 -18.23 9.27
N TYR A 86 -5.13 -18.01 10.58
CA TYR A 86 -6.02 -18.62 11.55
C TYR A 86 -7.49 -18.32 11.21
N LEU A 87 -7.79 -17.07 10.87
CA LEU A 87 -9.11 -16.63 10.44
C LEU A 87 -9.48 -17.04 9.00
N LYS A 88 -8.55 -17.66 8.26
CA LYS A 88 -8.72 -18.09 6.86
C LYS A 88 -9.07 -16.95 5.90
N LEU A 89 -8.64 -15.72 6.20
CA LEU A 89 -9.01 -14.54 5.43
C LEU A 89 -8.44 -14.58 4.00
N PHE A 90 -7.20 -15.03 3.81
CA PHE A 90 -6.63 -15.23 2.47
C PHE A 90 -7.55 -16.06 1.56
N LYS A 91 -8.08 -17.17 2.07
CA LYS A 91 -9.01 -18.02 1.32
C LYS A 91 -10.36 -17.36 1.10
N ARG A 92 -10.90 -16.67 2.12
CA ARG A 92 -12.21 -16.00 2.05
C ARG A 92 -12.24 -14.90 0.99
N HIS A 93 -11.13 -14.18 0.85
CA HIS A 93 -11.00 -13.05 -0.08
C HIS A 93 -10.31 -13.43 -1.40
N ASN A 94 -9.97 -14.71 -1.59
CA ASN A 94 -9.26 -15.19 -2.78
C ASN A 94 -7.94 -14.46 -3.05
N ILE A 95 -7.21 -14.10 -1.99
CA ILE A 95 -5.89 -13.47 -2.08
C ILE A 95 -4.83 -14.48 -1.70
N GLY A 96 -3.81 -14.61 -2.55
CA GLY A 96 -2.67 -15.44 -2.24
C GLY A 96 -1.84 -14.84 -1.11
N GLU A 97 -1.42 -15.65 -0.13
CA GLU A 97 -0.48 -15.18 0.89
C GLU A 97 0.80 -14.60 0.27
N LYS A 98 1.34 -15.29 -0.76
CA LYS A 98 2.51 -14.81 -1.49
C LYS A 98 2.25 -13.46 -2.17
N GLU A 99 1.08 -13.30 -2.77
CA GLU A 99 0.68 -12.04 -3.43
C GLU A 99 0.61 -10.88 -2.44
N PHE A 100 0.02 -11.11 -1.26
CA PHE A 100 -0.01 -10.14 -0.16
C PHE A 100 1.39 -9.78 0.34
N ILE A 101 2.26 -10.78 0.55
CA ILE A 101 3.65 -10.57 0.98
C ILE A 101 4.45 -9.82 -0.09
N ASP A 102 4.29 -10.18 -1.36
CA ASP A 102 4.96 -9.52 -2.48
C ASP A 102 4.51 -8.05 -2.60
N PHE A 103 3.22 -7.78 -2.40
CA PHE A 103 2.67 -6.42 -2.31
C PHE A 103 3.32 -5.61 -1.18
N ALA A 104 3.33 -6.15 0.05
CA ALA A 104 3.89 -5.45 1.20
C ALA A 104 5.39 -5.14 1.02
N ASN A 105 6.17 -6.12 0.52
CA ASN A 105 7.58 -5.91 0.19
C ASN A 105 7.78 -4.85 -0.89
N LYS A 106 6.92 -4.84 -1.92
CA LYS A 106 6.98 -3.85 -2.99
C LYS A 106 6.66 -2.44 -2.48
N MET A 107 5.67 -2.30 -1.61
CA MET A 107 5.35 -1.04 -0.92
C MET A 107 6.55 -0.54 -0.08
N ILE A 108 7.17 -1.42 0.72
CA ILE A 108 8.38 -1.09 1.49
C ILE A 108 9.48 -0.58 0.57
N ASN A 109 9.74 -1.28 -0.54
CA ASN A 109 10.80 -0.93 -1.47
C ASN A 109 10.55 0.43 -2.14
N VAL A 110 9.33 0.66 -2.63
CA VAL A 110 8.95 1.90 -3.31
C VAL A 110 9.04 3.09 -2.34
N CYS A 111 8.47 2.97 -1.13
CA CYS A 111 8.48 4.07 -0.15
C CYS A 111 9.90 4.33 0.39
N SER A 112 10.68 3.27 0.68
CA SER A 112 12.08 3.41 1.12
C SER A 112 12.93 4.10 0.06
N LYS A 113 12.74 3.73 -1.21
CA LYS A 113 13.45 4.36 -2.33
C LYS A 113 13.07 5.83 -2.49
N ALA A 114 11.78 6.15 -2.37
CA ALA A 114 11.31 7.53 -2.40
C ALA A 114 11.96 8.39 -1.32
N ILE A 115 12.00 7.90 -0.09
CA ILE A 115 12.61 8.61 1.04
C ILE A 115 14.13 8.77 0.83
N LYS A 116 14.83 7.68 0.48
CA LYS A 116 16.29 7.67 0.33
C LYS A 116 16.78 8.54 -0.82
N GLU A 117 16.07 8.51 -1.94
CA GLU A 117 16.44 9.23 -3.16
C GLU A 117 15.73 10.59 -3.29
N ASN A 118 14.96 10.99 -2.27
CA ASN A 118 14.12 12.21 -2.25
C ASN A 118 13.22 12.32 -3.50
N LYS A 119 12.56 11.21 -3.86
CA LYS A 119 11.59 11.16 -4.96
C LYS A 119 10.18 11.42 -4.45
N THR A 120 9.41 12.11 -5.28
CA THR A 120 7.98 12.30 -5.10
C THR A 120 7.24 11.05 -5.62
N ILE A 121 6.20 10.62 -4.88
CA ILE A 121 5.27 9.60 -5.34
C ILE A 121 3.98 10.28 -5.79
N VAL A 122 3.55 9.97 -7.01
CA VAL A 122 2.23 10.30 -7.52
C VAL A 122 1.38 9.04 -7.46
N SER A 123 0.21 9.15 -6.84
CA SER A 123 -0.86 8.17 -6.92
C SER A 123 -1.74 8.47 -8.14
N LEU A 124 -1.95 7.48 -8.99
CA LEU A 124 -2.83 7.53 -10.14
C LEU A 124 -3.93 6.46 -9.97
N GLY A 125 -5.15 6.91 -9.70
CA GLY A 125 -6.33 6.05 -9.76
C GLY A 125 -6.62 5.51 -11.16
N ASP A 126 -7.44 4.47 -11.24
CA ASP A 126 -7.93 3.84 -12.48
C ASP A 126 -9.45 3.71 -12.45
#